data_AF-A0A023E0H0-F1
#
_entry.id   AF-A0A023E0H0-F1
#
_cell.length_a   1.000
_cell.length_b   1.000
_cell.length_c   1.000
_cell.angle_alpha   90.00
_cell.angle_beta   90.00
_cell.angle_gamma   90.00
#
_symmetry.space_group_name_H-M   'P 1'
#
loop_
_entity.id
_entity.type
_entity.pdbx_description
1 polymer ?
#
loop_
_entity_poly.entity_id
_entity_poly.type
_entity_poly.pdbx_seq_one_letter_code
_entity_poly.pdbx_strand_id
1 'polypeptide(L)' 'MDNASFHKSKKSRELIESVKCSIIFLPPYSLDLNPIEKFLANKRGIECSIRRCFVAL' A
#
# COMPACT_ATOMS: atom_id res chain seq x y z
N MET A 1 1.72 -9.32 -1.99
CA MET A 1 2.32 -8.16 -2.69
C MET A 1 1.23 -7.46 -3.48
N ASP A 2 1.22 -6.12 -3.47
CA ASP A 2 0.21 -5.36 -4.18
C ASP A 2 0.30 -5.60 -5.70
N ASN A 3 -0.82 -5.42 -6.40
CA ASN A 3 -0.93 -5.70 -7.83
C ASN A 3 -0.31 -4.60 -8.72
N ALA A 4 0.50 -3.71 -8.14
CA ALA A 4 1.08 -2.58 -8.84
C ALA A 4 1.99 -3.05 -9.98
N SER A 5 1.98 -2.33 -11.10
CA SER A 5 2.65 -2.75 -12.35
C SER A 5 4.16 -3.01 -12.16
N PHE A 6 4.82 -2.24 -11.28
CA PHE A 6 6.25 -2.40 -10.98
C PHE A 6 6.59 -3.70 -10.24
N HIS A 7 5.66 -4.27 -9.47
CA HIS A 7 5.84 -5.56 -8.80
C HIS A 7 5.79 -6.76 -9.75
N LYS A 8 5.29 -6.57 -10.98
CA LYS A 8 5.20 -7.63 -12.00
C LYS A 8 6.42 -7.76 -12.89
N SER A 9 7.43 -6.91 -12.68
CA SER A 9 8.69 -6.94 -13.43
C SER A 9 9.40 -8.28 -13.28
N LYS A 10 10.01 -8.75 -14.38
CA LYS A 10 10.75 -10.01 -14.44
C LYS A 10 11.88 -10.06 -13.41
N LYS A 11 12.61 -8.94 -13.24
CA LYS A 11 13.71 -8.80 -12.28
C LYS A 11 13.25 -9.05 -10.84
N SER A 12 12.10 -8.51 -10.46
CA SER A 12 11.55 -8.67 -9.11
C SER A 12 11.19 -10.13 -8.84
N ARG A 13 10.68 -10.85 -9.84
CA ARG A 13 10.36 -12.28 -9.72
C ARG A 13 11.63 -13.13 -9.60
N GLU A 14 12.63 -12.88 -10.44
CA GLU A 14 13.92 -13.59 -10.42
C GLU A 14 14.64 -13.44 -9.06
N LEU A 15 14.62 -12.23 -8.48
CA LEU A 15 15.18 -11.97 -7.16
C LEU A 15 14.47 -12.77 -6.06
N ILE A 16 13.14 -12.87 -6.11
CA ILE A 16 12.36 -13.55 -5.07
C ILE A 16 12.47 -15.08 -5.21
N GLU A 17 12.53 -15.59 -6.43
CA GLU A 17 12.77 -17.01 -6.73
C GLU A 17 14.18 -17.44 -6.27
N SER A 18 15.18 -16.55 -6.37
CA SER A 18 16.54 -16.83 -5.87
C SER A 18 16.59 -17.08 -4.35
N VAL A 19 15.64 -16.51 -3.61
CA VAL A 19 15.50 -16.67 -2.15
C VAL A 19 14.58 -17.84 -1.80
N LYS A 20 14.10 -18.62 -2.79
CA LYS A 20 13.12 -19.71 -2.65
C LYS A 20 11.81 -19.25 -1.99
N CYS A 21 11.41 -18.00 -2.23
CA CYS A 21 10.13 -17.48 -1.75
C CYS A 21 9.07 -17.52 -2.87
N SER A 22 7.82 -17.80 -2.50
CA SER A 22 6.69 -17.76 -3.43
C SER A 22 6.01 -16.38 -3.40
N ILE A 23 5.84 -15.78 -4.58
CA ILE A 23 5.08 -14.54 -4.74
C ILE A 23 3.58 -14.84 -4.72
N ILE A 24 2.85 -14.18 -3.82
CA ILE A 24 1.39 -14.16 -3.80
C ILE A 24 0.93 -12.72 -4.05
N PHE A 25 0.16 -12.52 -5.12
CA PHE A 25 -0.46 -11.23 -5.44
C PHE A 25 -1.87 -11.16 -4.87
N LEU A 26 -2.26 -9.97 -4.40
CA LEU A 26 -3.64 -9.73 -3.98
C LEU A 26 -4.58 -9.72 -5.20
N PRO A 27 -5.84 -10.18 -5.04
CA PRO A 27 -6.83 -10.12 -6.11
C PRO A 27 -7.10 -8.66 -6.54
N PRO A 28 -7.42 -8.43 -7.84
CA PRO A 28 -7.71 -7.10 -8.35
C PRO A 28 -8.93 -6.52 -7.61
N TYR A 29 -8.83 -5.28 -7.14
CA TYR A 29 -9.85 -4.54 -6.39
C TYR A 29 -10.00 -4.85 -4.88
N SER A 30 -9.00 -5.45 -4.23
CA SER A 30 -8.97 -5.55 -2.76
C SER A 30 -8.19 -4.41 -2.09
N LEU A 31 -8.59 -3.15 -2.32
CA LEU A 31 -8.01 -2.00 -1.60
C LEU A 31 -8.24 -2.11 -0.07
N ASP A 32 -9.35 -2.71 0.36
CA ASP A 32 -9.68 -2.93 1.77
C ASP A 32 -8.75 -3.91 2.51
N LEU A 33 -8.05 -4.77 1.76
CA LEU A 33 -7.14 -5.77 2.32
C LEU A 33 -5.69 -5.29 2.41
N ASN A 34 -5.39 -4.06 1.97
CA ASN A 34 -4.07 -3.49 2.18
C ASN A 34 -4.03 -2.73 3.52
N PRO A 35 -3.35 -3.24 4.56
CA PRO A 35 -3.25 -2.55 5.85
C PRO A 35 -2.60 -1.16 5.72
N ILE A 36 -1.89 -0.88 4.62
CA ILE A 36 -1.29 0.41 4.29
C ILE A 36 -2.36 1.47 4.00
N GLU A 37 -3.47 1.11 3.34
CA GLU A 37 -4.56 2.06 3.02
C GLU A 37 -5.26 2.54 4.29
N LYS A 38 -5.50 1.64 5.26
CA LYS A 38 -6.04 2.01 6.58
C LYS A 38 -5.11 2.97 7.32
N PHE A 39 -3.81 2.75 7.23
CA PHE A 39 -2.81 3.63 7.83
C PHE A 39 -2.77 5.02 7.15
N LEU A 40 -2.86 5.06 5.81
CA LEU A 40 -2.93 6.31 5.04
C LEU A 40 -4.23 7.09 5.30
N ALA A 41 -5.37 6.40 5.41
CA ALA A 41 -6.65 7.02 5.75
C ALA A 41 -6.61 7.64 7.16
N ASN A 42 -6.02 6.95 8.13
CA ASN A 42 -5.80 7.49 9.48
C ASN A 42 -4.90 8.73 9.45
N LYS A 43 -3.81 8.71 8.66
CA LYS A 43 -2.96 9.90 8.48
C LYS A 43 -3.69 11.08 7.87
N ARG A 44 -4.55 10.86 6.87
CA ARG A 44 -5.41 11.91 6.31
C ARG A 44 -6.41 12.44 7.33
N GLY A 45 -6.93 11.60 8.21
CA GLY A 45 -7.78 12.02 9.33
C GLY A 45 -7.06 12.95 10.31
N ILE A 46 -5.81 12.65 10.63
CA ILE A 46 -4.93 13.50 11.45
C ILE A 46 -4.63 14.81 10.72
N GLU A 47 -4.25 14.74 9.44
CA GLU A 47 -3.98 15.92 8.59
C GLU A 47 -5.21 16.85 8.48
N CYS A 48 -6.40 16.29 8.24
CA CYS A 48 -7.67 17.03 8.22
C CYS A 48 -7.99 17.67 9.57
N SER A 49 -7.69 16.99 10.68
CA SER A 49 -7.92 17.52 12.03
C SER A 49 -6.98 18.69 12.34
N ILE A 50 -5.70 18.58 11.94
CA ILE A 50 -4.72 19.66 12.08
C ILE A 50 -5.10 20.86 11.21
N ARG A 51 -5.52 20.61 9.96
CA ARG A 51 -5.91 21.67 9.02
C ARG A 51 -7.20 22.37 9.44
N ARG A 52 -8.15 21.67 10.08
CA ARG A 52 -9.33 22.28 10.70
C ARG A 52 -8.99 23.09 11.95
N CYS A 53 -8.07 22.64 12.80
CA CYS A 53 -7.65 23.42 13.97
C CYS A 53 -6.95 24.72 13.59
N PHE A 54 -6.20 24.75 12.48
CA PHE A 54 -5.47 25.95 12.05
C PHE A 54 -6.34 27.00 11.34
N VAL A 55 -7.50 26.62 10.79
CA VAL A 55 -8.44 27.55 10.15
C VAL A 55 -9.52 28.06 11.14
N ALA A 56 -9.61 27.43 12.31
CA ALA A 56 -10.54 27.82 13.38
C ALA A 56 -9.91 28.70 14.47
N LEU A 57 -8.65 29.13 14.31
CA LEU A 57 -7.92 30.05 15.17
C LEU A 57 -7.62 31.35 14.41
#